data_AF-A0A534Z6X8-F1
#
_entry.id   AF-A0A534Z6X8-F1
#
_cell.length_a   1.000
_cell.length_b   1.000
_cell.length_c   1.000
_cell.angle_alpha   90.00
_cell.angle_beta   90.00
_cell.angle_gamma   90.00
#
_symmetry.space_group_name_H-M   'P 1'
#
loop_
_entity.id
_entity.type
_entity.pdbx_description
1 polymer ?
#
loop_
_entity_poly.entity_id
_entity_poly.type
_entity_poly.pdbx_seq_one_letter_code
_entity_poly.pdbx_strand_id
1 'polypeptide(L)'
;AVLLLALNFVNPEAIVVGLNTSHAQSAHKIDAAYMSELSSDATPALLASRGQLDPSLRQNVDRVACVGKRSYALSLAAFNWSEAQAAAARRASC
;
A
#
# COMPACT_ATOMS: atom_id res chain seq x y z
N ALA A 1 20.43 -8.96 -12.69
CA ALA A 1 19.24 -9.83 -12.58
C ALA A 1 18.90 -10.17 -11.13
N VAL A 2 19.84 -10.70 -10.34
CA VAL A 2 19.60 -11.07 -8.92
C VAL A 2 19.08 -9.91 -8.06
N LEU A 3 19.62 -8.69 -8.23
CA LEU A 3 19.15 -7.51 -7.51
C LEU A 3 17.68 -7.15 -7.82
N LEU A 4 17.26 -7.22 -9.09
CA LEU A 4 15.87 -6.96 -9.49
C LEU A 4 14.91 -8.06 -9.01
N LEU A 5 15.39 -9.30 -8.94
CA LEU A 5 14.62 -10.41 -8.38
C LEU A 5 14.47 -10.26 -6.86
N ALA A 6 15.54 -9.88 -6.16
CA ALA A 6 15.51 -9.57 -4.73
C ALA A 6 14.61 -8.37 -4.43
N LEU A 7 14.66 -7.32 -5.25
CA LEU A 7 13.75 -6.16 -5.11
C LEU A 7 12.29 -6.55 -5.37
N ASN A 8 12.01 -7.38 -6.38
CA ASN A 8 10.66 -7.95 -6.57
C ASN A 8 10.18 -8.71 -5.33
N PHE A 9 11.08 -9.44 -4.67
CA PHE A 9 10.76 -10.18 -3.45
C PHE A 9 10.54 -9.26 -2.24
N VAL A 10 11.33 -8.18 -2.12
CA VAL A 10 11.28 -7.25 -0.98
C VAL A 10 10.16 -6.20 -1.12
N ASN A 11 9.57 -6.05 -2.31
CA ASN A 11 8.58 -5.02 -2.65
C ASN A 11 9.13 -3.59 -2.37
N PRO A 12 9.73 -2.92 -3.36
CA PRO A 12 10.36 -1.62 -3.16
C PRO A 12 9.37 -0.55 -2.67
N GLU A 13 8.09 -0.68 -3.01
CA GLU A 13 7.05 0.25 -2.52
C GLU A 13 6.74 0.03 -1.05
N ALA A 14 6.88 -1.19 -0.52
CA ALA A 14 6.77 -1.44 0.92
C ALA A 14 7.86 -0.71 1.72
N ILE A 15 9.08 -0.62 1.17
CA ILE A 15 10.17 0.18 1.76
C ILE A 15 9.79 1.66 1.76
N VAL A 16 9.32 2.18 0.62
CA VAL A 16 8.89 3.59 0.50
C VAL A 16 7.77 3.91 1.49
N VAL A 17 6.78 3.02 1.63
CA VAL A 17 5.70 3.14 2.62
C VAL A 17 6.28 3.13 4.04
N GLY A 18 7.17 2.20 4.37
CA GLY A 18 7.82 2.12 5.69
C GLY A 18 8.57 3.41 6.06
N LEU A 19 9.34 3.96 5.11
CA LEU A 19 10.07 5.22 5.31
C LEU A 19 9.12 6.40 5.51
N ASN A 20 8.09 6.52 4.66
CA ASN A 20 7.13 7.64 4.74
C ASN A 20 6.27 7.56 6.00
N THR A 21 5.84 6.37 6.41
CA THR A 21 5.03 6.18 7.62
C THR A 21 5.86 6.38 8.90
N SER A 22 7.13 5.97 8.89
CA SER A 22 8.07 6.27 9.99
C SER A 22 8.33 7.78 10.11
N HIS A 23 8.58 8.46 8.98
CA HIS A 23 8.72 9.91 8.96
C HIS A 23 7.43 10.62 9.39
N ALA A 24 6.26 10.10 9.03
CA ALA A 24 4.97 10.65 9.42
C ALA A 24 4.74 10.60 10.94
N GLN A 25 5.30 9.60 11.64
CA GLN A 25 5.27 9.55 13.10
C GLN A 25 6.06 10.70 13.74
N SER A 26 7.22 11.06 13.18
CA SER A 26 8.02 12.19 13.68
C SER A 26 7.50 13.56 13.24
N ALA A 27 6.93 13.66 12.04
CA ALA A 27 6.48 14.92 11.44
C ALA A 27 4.99 15.22 11.68
N HIS A 28 4.25 14.27 12.27
CA HIS A 28 2.79 14.28 12.42
C HIS A 28 2.04 14.63 11.12
N LYS A 29 2.61 14.25 9.97
CA LYS A 29 2.10 14.57 8.63
C LYS A 29 2.33 13.41 7.67
N ILE A 30 1.28 13.05 6.94
CA ILE A 30 1.34 12.10 5.83
C ILE A 30 0.80 12.77 4.56
N ASP A 31 1.49 12.60 3.44
CA ASP A 31 1.02 13.10 2.15
C ASP A 31 0.07 12.09 1.51
N ALA A 32 -1.23 12.28 1.75
CA ALA A 32 -2.26 11.40 1.23
C ALA A 32 -2.34 11.40 -0.30
N ALA A 33 -1.96 12.50 -0.97
CA ALA A 33 -1.95 12.58 -2.42
C ALA A 33 -0.85 11.69 -2.99
N TYR A 34 0.37 11.82 -2.46
CA TYR A 34 1.49 10.95 -2.83
C TYR A 34 1.20 9.47 -2.55
N MET A 35 0.61 9.15 -1.39
CA MET A 35 0.23 7.76 -1.07
C MET A 35 -0.80 7.18 -2.06
N SER A 36 -1.67 8.01 -2.63
CA SER A 36 -2.68 7.57 -3.62
C SER A 36 -2.13 7.29 -5.01
N GLU A 37 -0.92 7.77 -5.30
CA GLU A 37 -0.20 7.53 -6.56
C GLU A 37 0.62 6.24 -6.52
N LEU A 38 0.81 5.64 -5.34
CA LEU A 38 1.51 4.37 -5.19
C LEU A 38 0.73 3.23 -5.86
N SER A 39 1.47 2.24 -6.37
CA SER A 39 0.84 1.08 -7.01
C SER A 39 0.09 0.21 -6.00
N SER A 40 -0.67 -0.76 -6.51
CA SER A 40 -1.40 -1.72 -5.69
C SER A 40 -0.49 -2.55 -4.77
N ASP A 41 0.79 -2.73 -5.10
CA ASP A 41 1.76 -3.44 -4.23
C ASP A 41 2.05 -2.70 -2.91
N ALA A 42 1.78 -1.39 -2.83
CA ALA A 42 1.88 -0.63 -1.58
C ALA A 42 0.73 -0.87 -0.60
N THR A 43 -0.42 -1.39 -1.06
CA THR A 43 -1.66 -1.47 -0.27
C THR A 43 -1.49 -2.28 1.04
N PRO A 44 -0.88 -3.49 1.04
CA PRO A 44 -0.69 -4.26 2.26
C PRO A 44 0.21 -3.54 3.28
N ALA A 45 1.28 -2.91 2.82
CA ALA A 45 2.21 -2.16 3.69
C ALA A 45 1.52 -0.93 4.31
N LEU A 46 0.70 -0.22 3.53
CA LEU A 46 -0.08 0.92 4.03
C LEU A 46 -1.03 0.48 5.16
N LEU A 47 -1.80 -0.59 4.94
CA LEU A 47 -2.72 -1.11 5.94
C LEU A 47 -2.00 -1.62 7.20
N ALA A 48 -0.84 -2.28 7.05
CA ALA A 48 -0.03 -2.74 8.17
C ALA A 48 0.52 -1.57 9.01
N SER A 49 0.88 -0.45 8.36
CA SER A 49 1.40 0.74 9.05
C SER A 49 0.33 1.49 9.87
N ARG A 50 -0.97 1.29 9.56
CA ARG A 50 -2.08 2.01 10.19
C ARG A 50 -2.06 1.97 11.71
N GLY A 51 -1.72 0.81 12.29
CA GLY A 51 -1.70 0.64 13.75
C GLY A 51 -0.68 1.54 14.47
N GLN A 52 0.36 1.98 13.76
CA GLN A 52 1.48 2.75 14.30
C GLN A 52 1.31 4.27 14.13
N LEU A 53 0.31 4.69 13.36
CA LEU A 53 0.05 6.10 13.07
C LEU A 53 -0.92 6.71 14.09
N ASP A 54 -0.83 8.02 14.27
CA ASP A 54 -1.81 8.80 15.04
C ASP A 54 -3.22 8.70 14.43
N PRO A 55 -4.29 8.78 15.23
CA PRO A 55 -5.67 8.62 14.77
C PRO A 55 -6.06 9.52 13.58
N SER A 56 -5.55 10.75 13.54
CA SER A 56 -5.79 11.70 12.44
C SER A 56 -5.13 11.25 11.12
N LEU A 57 -3.97 10.59 11.18
CA LEU A 57 -3.23 10.10 10.02
C LEU A 57 -3.79 8.76 9.53
N ARG A 58 -4.38 7.95 10.42
CA ARG A 58 -5.04 6.67 10.05
C ARG A 58 -6.14 6.87 9.01
N GLN A 59 -6.94 7.93 9.14
CA GLN A 59 -8.01 8.22 8.18
C GLN A 59 -7.48 8.48 6.76
N ASN A 60 -6.28 9.05 6.63
CA ASN A 60 -5.65 9.25 5.32
C ASN A 60 -5.21 7.90 4.73
N VAL A 61 -4.64 7.02 5.55
CA VAL A 61 -4.29 5.66 5.12
C VAL A 61 -5.53 4.87 4.73
N ASP A 62 -6.61 4.92 5.53
CA ASP A 62 -7.87 4.23 5.21
C ASP A 62 -8.48 4.76 3.92
N ARG A 63 -8.51 6.08 3.73
CA ARG A 63 -9.02 6.69 2.49
C ARG A 63 -8.25 6.21 1.27
N VAL A 64 -6.93 6.13 1.35
CA VAL A 64 -6.10 5.72 0.20
C VAL A 64 -6.19 4.20 -0.01
N ALA A 65 -5.97 3.42 1.04
CA ALA A 65 -5.84 1.98 0.95
C ALA A 65 -7.19 1.29 0.72
N CYS A 66 -8.28 1.75 1.34
CA CYS A 66 -9.60 1.09 1.26
C CYS A 66 -10.44 1.52 0.05
N VAL A 67 -10.24 2.72 -0.49
CA VAL A 67 -10.98 3.22 -1.67
C VAL A 67 -10.34 2.76 -2.99
N GLY A 68 -9.11 2.26 -2.95
CA GLY A 68 -8.32 1.86 -4.13
C GLY A 68 -9.08 1.02 -5.17
N LYS A 69 -8.65 1.15 -6.44
CA LYS A 69 -9.37 0.61 -7.61
C LYS A 69 -9.77 -0.85 -7.40
N ARG A 70 -11.05 -1.13 -7.64
CA ARG A 70 -11.56 -2.51 -7.74
C ARG A 70 -11.09 -3.09 -9.07
N SER A 71 -10.12 -4.00 -9.03
CA SER A 71 -9.73 -4.78 -10.20
C SER A 71 -10.67 -5.97 -10.34
N TYR A 72 -11.34 -6.06 -11.49
CA TYR A 72 -12.03 -7.26 -11.94
C TYR A 72 -11.19 -7.84 -13.09
N ALA A 73 -10.42 -8.88 -12.81
CA ALA A 73 -9.74 -9.63 -13.85
C ALA A 73 -10.79 -10.52 -14.56
N LEU A 74 -11.32 -10.06 -15.69
CA LEU A 74 -12.29 -10.80 -16.50
C LEU A 74 -11.65 -12.00 -17.25
N SER A 75 -10.31 -12.06 -17.32
CA SER A 75 -9.57 -13.14 -17.96
C SER A 75 -8.26 -13.46 -17.23
N LEU A 76 -7.75 -14.69 -17.41
CA LEU A 76 -6.43 -15.10 -16.89
C LEU A 76 -5.28 -14.25 -17.43
N ALA A 77 -5.41 -13.74 -18.67
CA ALA A 77 -4.40 -12.87 -19.27
C ALA A 77 -4.38 -11.45 -18.67
N ALA A 78 -5.48 -11.02 -18.06
CA ALA A 78 -5.58 -9.75 -17.33
C ALA A 78 -5.30 -9.91 -15.83
N PHE A 79 -4.95 -11.12 -15.37
CA PHE A 79 -4.67 -11.37 -13.97
C PHE A 79 -3.38 -10.65 -13.54
N ASN A 80 -3.50 -9.84 -12.50
CA ASN A 80 -2.38 -9.14 -11.89
C ASN A 80 -2.28 -9.53 -10.40
N TRP A 81 -1.12 -10.06 -10.00
CA TRP A 81 -0.88 -10.52 -8.64
C TRP A 81 -0.88 -9.37 -7.62
N SER A 82 -0.40 -8.18 -8.00
CA SER A 82 -0.41 -6.99 -7.11
C SER A 82 -1.83 -6.56 -6.77
N GLU A 83 -2.71 -6.54 -7.78
CA GLU A 83 -4.13 -6.26 -7.61
C GLU A 83 -4.84 -7.32 -6.76
N ALA A 84 -4.50 -8.60 -6.96
CA ALA A 84 -5.06 -9.70 -6.17
C ALA A 84 -4.68 -9.59 -4.68
N GLN A 85 -3.41 -9.29 -4.39
CA GLN A 85 -2.93 -9.07 -3.02
C GLN A 85 -3.55 -7.82 -2.39
N ALA A 86 -3.60 -6.71 -3.13
CA ALA A 86 -4.24 -5.48 -2.66
C ALA A 86 -5.73 -5.70 -2.33
N ALA A 87 -6.45 -6.42 -3.20
CA ALA A 87 -7.85 -6.78 -2.94
C ALA A 87 -8.00 -7.68 -1.70
N ALA A 88 -7.10 -8.66 -1.51
CA ALA A 88 -7.12 -9.50 -0.31
C ALA A 88 -6.85 -8.69 0.98
N ALA A 89 -5.85 -7.80 0.95
CA ALA A 89 -5.51 -6.94 2.09
C ALA A 89 -6.66 -5.99 2.48
N ARG A 90 -7.34 -5.40 1.47
CA ARG A 90 -8.52 -4.55 1.69
C ARG A 90 -9.67 -5.33 2.32
N ARG A 91 -9.99 -6.53 1.83
CA ARG A 91 -11.05 -7.39 2.41
C ARG A 91 -10.79 -7.73 3.88
N ALA A 92 -9.53 -7.82 4.29
CA ALA A 92 -9.16 -8.13 5.67
C ALA A 92 -9.18 -6.92 6.62
N SER A 93 -9.20 -5.67 6.11
CA SER A 93 -8.81 -4.49 6.90
C SER A 93 -9.76 -3.29 6.88
N CYS A 94 -10.75 -3.25 5.98
CA CYS A 94 -11.53 -2.03 5.64
C CYS A 94 -13.04 -2.06 6.01
#